data_AF-A0A0W0FKW7-F1
#
_entry.id   AF-A0A0W0FKW7-F1
#
_cell.length_a   1.000
_cell.length_b   1.000
_cell.length_c   1.000
_cell.angle_alpha   90.00
_cell.angle_beta   90.00
_cell.angle_gamma   90.00
#
_symmetry.space_group_name_H-M   'P 1'
#
loop_
_entity.id
_entity.type
_entity.pdbx_description
1 polymer ?
#
loop_
_entity_poly.entity_id
_entity_poly.type
_entity_poly.pdbx_seq_one_letter_code
_entity_poly.pdbx_strand_id
1 'polypeptide(L)'
;MIIGFGWEIHTAPGEAEAELAECNARGILDCVLSNDVDTLIFGAQHVACLTKPDPHKDDIVIYSAVAIENDDRLGLNCEGLILIALVSGGDYHKGIECAGIQTGIALARAGYGSSLAAIYQQYTGEE
;
A
#
# COMPACT_ATOMS: atom_id res chain seq x y z
N MET A 1 -26.97 9.26 -8.56
CA MET A 1 -26.01 10.12 -9.29
C MET A 1 -25.07 9.26 -10.11
N ILE A 2 -24.26 8.37 -9.52
CA ILE A 2 -23.30 7.50 -10.23
C ILE A 2 -23.94 6.64 -11.33
N ILE A 3 -24.99 5.87 -11.01
CA ILE A 3 -25.71 5.01 -11.97
C ILE A 3 -26.29 5.82 -13.16
N GLY A 4 -26.66 7.08 -12.92
CA GLY A 4 -27.20 7.96 -13.95
C GLY A 4 -26.19 8.34 -15.05
N PHE A 5 -24.89 8.19 -14.77
CA PHE A 5 -23.80 8.37 -15.74
C PHE A 5 -23.32 7.06 -16.36
N GLY A 6 -23.95 5.92 -16.02
CA GLY A 6 -23.55 4.60 -16.51
C GLY A 6 -22.26 4.06 -15.87
N TRP A 7 -21.83 4.63 -14.74
CA TRP A 7 -20.69 4.12 -13.98
C TRP A 7 -21.09 2.98 -13.05
N GLU A 8 -20.14 2.10 -12.80
CA GLU A 8 -20.30 0.97 -11.91
C GLU A 8 -20.07 1.37 -10.45
N ILE A 9 -20.80 0.71 -9.54
CA ILE A 9 -20.58 0.79 -8.10
C ILE A 9 -20.25 -0.61 -7.65
N HIS A 10 -19.09 -0.76 -7.02
CA HIS A 10 -18.67 -2.00 -6.40
C HIS A 10 -18.71 -1.86 -4.88
N THR A 11 -19.22 -2.89 -4.20
CA THR A 11 -19.23 -2.95 -2.74
C THR A 11 -18.16 -3.92 -2.29
N ALA A 12 -17.10 -3.40 -1.67
CA ALA A 12 -16.04 -4.21 -1.10
C ALA A 12 -16.57 -5.13 0.02
N PRO A 13 -16.05 -6.36 0.16
CA PRO A 13 -16.43 -7.26 1.25
C PRO A 13 -15.89 -6.80 2.62
N GLY A 14 -14.85 -5.96 2.63
CA GLY A 14 -14.25 -5.37 3.81
C GLY A 14 -13.79 -3.94 3.52
N GLU A 15 -12.48 -3.71 3.57
CA GLU A 15 -11.91 -2.40 3.30
C GLU A 15 -11.86 -2.10 1.80
N ALA A 16 -12.33 -0.92 1.41
CA ALA A 16 -12.36 -0.51 0.00
C ALA A 16 -10.96 -0.43 -0.59
N GLU A 17 -9.96 -0.01 0.17
CA GLU A 17 -8.58 0.09 -0.28
C GLU A 17 -7.96 -1.27 -0.60
N ALA A 18 -8.20 -2.27 0.26
CA ALA A 18 -7.75 -3.63 0.02
C ALA A 18 -8.41 -4.23 -1.23
N GLU A 19 -9.71 -4.01 -1.42
CA GLU A 19 -10.44 -4.48 -2.61
C GLU A 19 -9.94 -3.79 -3.90
N LEU A 20 -9.68 -2.48 -3.85
CA LEU A 20 -9.15 -1.72 -4.97
C LEU A 20 -7.71 -2.14 -5.32
N ALA A 21 -6.88 -2.38 -4.31
CA ALA A 21 -5.52 -2.89 -4.49
C ALA A 21 -5.52 -4.26 -5.18
N GLU A 22 -6.37 -5.18 -4.75
CA GLU A 22 -6.53 -6.51 -5.38
C GLU A 22 -7.05 -6.40 -6.82
N CYS A 23 -8.06 -5.55 -7.06
CA CYS A 23 -8.56 -5.29 -8.41
C CYS A 23 -7.46 -4.73 -9.33
N ASN A 24 -6.61 -3.84 -8.82
CA ASN A 24 -5.49 -3.29 -9.56
C ASN A 24 -4.40 -4.33 -9.82
N ALA A 25 -4.03 -5.12 -8.81
CA ALA A 25 -3.05 -6.21 -8.95
C ALA A 25 -3.50 -7.28 -9.96
N ARG A 26 -4.81 -7.54 -10.07
CA ARG A 26 -5.40 -8.46 -11.04
C ARG A 26 -5.63 -7.86 -12.43
N GLY A 27 -5.36 -6.57 -12.62
CA GLY A 27 -5.56 -5.88 -13.90
C GLY A 27 -7.03 -5.61 -14.25
N ILE A 28 -7.93 -5.65 -13.26
CA ILE A 28 -9.33 -5.20 -13.42
C ILE A 28 -9.37 -3.67 -13.50
N LEU A 29 -8.49 -3.00 -12.74
CA LEU A 29 -8.30 -1.56 -12.76
C LEU A 29 -6.86 -1.23 -13.16
N ASP A 30 -6.66 -0.19 -13.97
CA ASP A 30 -5.31 0.26 -14.34
C ASP A 30 -4.64 1.03 -13.20
N CYS A 31 -5.42 1.77 -12.39
CA CYS A 31 -4.93 2.61 -11.31
C CYS A 31 -5.98 2.79 -10.22
N VAL A 32 -5.51 2.91 -8.97
CA VAL A 32 -6.33 3.26 -7.80
C VAL A 32 -6.19 4.76 -7.52
N LEU A 33 -7.30 5.48 -7.42
CA LEU A 33 -7.32 6.87 -6.97
C LEU A 33 -7.61 6.89 -5.46
N SER A 34 -6.66 7.36 -4.65
CA SER A 34 -6.81 7.52 -3.20
C SER A 34 -6.26 8.88 -2.72
N ASN A 35 -6.52 9.24 -1.46
CA ASN A 35 -5.93 10.42 -0.82
C ASN A 35 -4.55 10.12 -0.21
N ASP A 36 -4.21 8.85 -0.04
CA ASP A 36 -2.97 8.33 0.53
C ASP A 36 -2.47 7.15 -0.31
N VAL A 37 -1.48 6.43 0.22
CA VAL A 37 -0.77 5.35 -0.48
C VAL A 37 -0.93 4.00 0.22
N ASP A 38 -1.91 3.86 1.12
CA ASP A 38 -2.05 2.66 1.97
C ASP A 38 -2.44 1.43 1.13
N THR A 39 -3.12 1.65 0.01
CA THR A 39 -3.35 0.67 -1.05
C THR A 39 -2.06 -0.03 -1.56
N LEU A 40 -0.89 0.60 -1.48
CA LEU A 40 0.39 -0.06 -1.81
C LEU A 40 0.73 -1.21 -0.85
N ILE A 41 0.37 -1.07 0.43
CA ILE A 41 0.58 -2.11 1.46
C ILE A 41 -0.31 -3.32 1.18
N PHE A 42 -1.48 -3.10 0.57
CA PHE A 42 -2.38 -4.14 0.09
C PHE A 42 -2.00 -4.71 -1.29
N GLY A 43 -0.92 -4.23 -1.92
CA GLY A 43 -0.39 -4.77 -3.18
C GLY A 43 -0.83 -4.04 -4.45
N ALA A 44 -1.40 -2.84 -4.35
CA ALA A 44 -1.67 -2.02 -5.53
C ALA A 44 -0.39 -1.75 -6.33
N GLN A 45 -0.50 -1.80 -7.66
CA GLN A 45 0.61 -1.59 -8.61
C GLN A 45 0.75 -0.12 -9.00
N HIS A 46 -0.37 0.60 -9.13
CA HIS A 46 -0.42 2.00 -9.53
C HIS A 46 -1.44 2.77 -8.68
N VAL A 47 -0.96 3.78 -7.94
CA VAL A 47 -1.79 4.59 -7.06
C VAL A 47 -1.64 6.06 -7.44
N ALA A 48 -2.74 6.69 -7.81
CA ALA A 48 -2.83 8.12 -8.02
C ALA A 48 -3.29 8.79 -6.74
N CYS A 49 -2.49 9.71 -6.22
CA CYS A 49 -2.83 10.54 -5.08
C CYS A 49 -3.14 11.96 -5.53
N LEU A 50 -4.25 12.49 -5.06
CA LEU A 50 -4.56 13.90 -5.21
C LEU A 50 -3.55 14.71 -4.39
N THR A 51 -2.85 15.64 -5.03
CA THR A 51 -2.07 16.60 -4.26
C THR A 51 -3.00 17.49 -3.43
N LYS A 52 -2.49 18.05 -2.32
CA LYS A 52 -3.30 18.93 -1.46
C LYS A 52 -4.06 19.95 -2.31
N PRO A 53 -5.32 20.24 -1.99
CA PRO A 53 -6.15 21.12 -2.80
C PRO A 53 -5.51 22.50 -2.90
N ASP A 54 -4.88 22.75 -4.06
CA ASP A 54 -4.45 24.05 -4.51
C ASP A 54 -5.47 24.46 -5.58
N PRO A 55 -6.23 25.55 -5.37
CA PRO A 55 -7.26 25.99 -6.31
C PRO A 55 -6.70 26.37 -7.69
N HIS A 56 -5.39 26.34 -7.88
CA HIS A 56 -4.71 26.60 -9.14
C HIS A 56 -3.96 25.39 -9.70
N LYS A 57 -4.06 24.20 -9.09
CA LYS A 57 -3.39 22.99 -9.57
C LYS A 57 -4.28 21.77 -9.46
N ASP A 58 -4.39 21.07 -10.60
CA ASP A 58 -5.05 19.78 -10.71
C ASP A 58 -4.01 18.63 -10.79
N ASP A 59 -2.87 18.81 -10.12
CA ASP A 59 -1.77 17.87 -10.18
C ASP A 59 -2.08 16.61 -9.38
N ILE A 60 -1.85 15.45 -9.99
CA ILE A 60 -1.85 14.14 -9.33
C ILE A 60 -0.44 13.58 -9.27
N VAL A 61 -0.12 12.89 -8.19
CA VAL A 61 1.13 12.12 -8.08
C VAL A 61 0.80 10.65 -8.27
N ILE A 62 1.49 10.00 -9.19
CA ILE A 62 1.33 8.57 -9.44
C ILE A 62 2.51 7.83 -8.82
N TYR A 63 2.20 6.91 -7.92
CA TYR A 63 3.13 5.96 -7.33
C TYR A 63 3.02 4.63 -8.09
N SER A 64 4.16 4.10 -8.52
CA SER A 64 4.27 2.77 -9.13
C SER A 64 5.05 1.85 -8.21
N ALA A 65 4.48 0.69 -7.86
CA ALA A 65 5.12 -0.29 -7.02
C ALA A 65 6.49 -0.72 -7.59
N VAL A 66 6.54 -0.98 -8.90
CA VAL A 66 7.78 -1.35 -9.62
C VAL A 66 8.80 -0.21 -9.57
N ALA A 67 8.37 1.05 -9.72
CA ALA A 67 9.30 2.18 -9.63
C ALA A 67 9.86 2.36 -8.22
N ILE A 68 9.04 2.15 -7.17
CA ILE A 68 9.46 2.22 -5.77
C ILE A 68 10.44 1.09 -5.43
N GLU A 69 10.18 -0.12 -5.91
CA GLU A 69 11.04 -1.28 -5.68
C GLU A 69 12.39 -1.14 -6.40
N ASN A 70 12.40 -0.59 -7.62
CA ASN A 70 13.63 -0.39 -8.40
C ASN A 70 14.38 0.92 -8.09
N ASP A 71 13.87 1.78 -7.22
CA ASP A 71 14.56 3.00 -6.82
C ASP A 71 15.69 2.68 -5.82
N ASP A 72 16.94 3.00 -6.17
CA ASP A 72 18.12 2.70 -5.35
C ASP A 72 18.08 3.32 -3.93
N ARG A 73 17.29 4.39 -3.74
CA ARG A 73 17.16 5.06 -2.44
C ARG A 73 16.10 4.39 -1.58
N LEU A 74 15.02 3.92 -2.21
CA LEU A 74 13.91 3.23 -1.53
C LEU A 74 14.18 1.73 -1.46
N GLY A 75 14.14 1.03 -2.59
CA GLY A 75 14.32 -0.42 -2.65
C GLY A 75 13.26 -1.19 -1.86
N LEU A 76 12.00 -0.72 -1.91
CA LEU A 76 10.91 -1.23 -1.08
C LEU A 76 9.91 -2.01 -1.92
N ASN A 77 9.80 -3.31 -1.64
CA ASN A 77 8.72 -4.16 -2.15
C ASN A 77 7.50 -4.12 -1.19
N CYS A 78 6.39 -4.76 -1.58
CA CYS A 78 5.16 -4.80 -0.79
C CYS A 78 5.40 -5.34 0.65
N GLU A 79 6.16 -6.42 0.78
CA GLU A 79 6.49 -7.03 2.08
C GLU A 79 7.32 -6.07 2.97
N GLY A 80 8.19 -5.28 2.36
CA GLY A 80 8.93 -4.20 3.01
C GLY A 80 8.01 -3.07 3.52
N LEU A 81 7.01 -2.68 2.73
CA LEU A 81 6.00 -1.70 3.15
C LEU A 81 5.14 -2.22 4.31
N ILE A 82 4.73 -3.49 4.27
CA ILE A 82 4.05 -4.16 5.37
C ILE A 82 4.91 -4.11 6.64
N LEU A 83 6.21 -4.45 6.54
CA LEU A 83 7.10 -4.40 7.69
C LEU A 83 7.24 -2.97 8.25
N ILE A 84 7.29 -1.96 7.40
CA ILE A 84 7.31 -0.56 7.84
C ILE A 84 6.06 -0.26 8.67
N ALA A 85 4.87 -0.60 8.17
CA ALA A 85 3.61 -0.39 8.90
C ALA A 85 3.56 -1.15 10.23
N LEU A 86 4.06 -2.39 10.30
CA LEU A 86 4.16 -3.16 11.53
C LEU A 86 5.11 -2.54 12.56
N VAL A 87 6.22 -1.94 12.09
CA VAL A 87 7.23 -1.33 12.97
C VAL A 87 6.80 0.05 13.43
N SER A 88 6.42 0.95 12.50
CA SER A 88 6.09 2.34 12.82
C SER A 88 4.66 2.56 13.30
N GLY A 89 3.79 1.59 13.06
CA GLY A 89 2.36 1.70 13.26
C GLY A 89 1.63 2.21 12.03
N GLY A 90 0.34 1.88 11.99
CA GLY A 90 -0.65 2.29 11.00
C GLY A 90 -2.04 2.22 11.62
N ASP A 91 -3.08 2.15 10.80
CA ASP A 91 -4.46 2.27 11.29
C ASP A 91 -4.91 1.13 12.20
N TYR A 92 -4.29 -0.04 12.07
CA TYR A 92 -4.64 -1.23 12.85
C TYR A 92 -3.81 -1.44 14.13
N HIS A 93 -2.61 -0.86 14.21
CA HIS A 93 -1.71 -1.08 15.34
C HIS A 93 -0.74 0.09 15.54
N LYS A 94 -0.34 0.35 16.78
CA LYS A 94 0.57 1.47 17.15
C LYS A 94 2.04 1.26 16.76
N GLY A 95 2.36 0.10 16.17
CA GLY A 95 3.75 -0.30 15.92
C GLY A 95 4.50 -0.73 17.18
N ILE A 96 5.83 -0.75 17.07
CA ILE A 96 6.76 -1.10 18.14
C ILE A 96 7.19 0.18 18.87
N GLU A 97 7.15 0.15 20.20
CA GLU A 97 7.56 1.29 21.02
C GLU A 97 9.02 1.70 20.70
N CYS A 98 9.25 3.00 20.52
CA CYS A 98 10.54 3.59 20.14
C CYS A 98 11.09 3.19 18.75
N ALA A 99 10.34 2.46 17.91
CA ALA A 99 10.75 2.16 16.54
C ALA A 99 9.85 2.90 15.53
N GLY A 100 10.41 3.95 14.92
CA GLY A 100 9.68 4.75 13.93
C GLY A 100 9.89 4.28 12.49
N ILE A 101 9.36 5.07 11.55
CA ILE A 101 9.44 4.81 10.11
C ILE A 101 10.88 4.59 9.59
N GLN A 102 11.86 5.31 10.14
CA GLN A 102 13.27 5.17 9.73
C GLN A 102 13.83 3.78 10.08
N THR A 103 13.45 3.24 11.24
CA THR A 103 13.80 1.88 11.64
C THR A 103 13.10 0.87 10.72
N GLY A 104 11.82 1.06 10.44
CA GLY A 104 11.07 0.23 9.49
C GLY A 104 11.73 0.18 8.11
N ILE A 105 12.10 1.34 7.54
CA ILE A 105 12.77 1.43 6.24
C ILE A 105 14.11 0.68 6.26
N ALA A 106 14.92 0.88 7.31
CA ALA A 106 16.20 0.20 7.44
C ALA A 106 16.04 -1.33 7.48
N LEU A 107 15.03 -1.83 8.21
CA LEU A 107 14.76 -3.26 8.30
C LEU A 107 14.20 -3.83 6.98
N ALA A 108 13.30 -3.09 6.33
CA ALA A 108 12.76 -3.48 5.03
C ALA A 108 13.87 -3.62 3.99
N ARG A 109 14.77 -2.64 3.90
CA ARG A 109 15.94 -2.66 2.99
C ARG A 109 16.96 -3.74 3.32
N ALA A 110 17.00 -4.19 4.57
CA ALA A 110 17.82 -5.33 4.98
C ALA A 110 17.18 -6.70 4.62
N GLY A 111 16.01 -6.72 3.97
CA GLY A 111 15.34 -7.93 3.52
C GLY A 111 14.49 -8.62 4.61
N TYR A 112 14.28 -7.96 5.75
CA TYR A 112 13.47 -8.55 6.82
C TYR A 112 11.98 -8.62 6.48
N GLY A 113 11.49 -7.76 5.58
CA GLY A 113 10.08 -7.81 5.13
C GLY A 113 9.76 -9.14 4.46
N SER A 114 10.53 -9.49 3.43
CA SER A 114 10.40 -10.76 2.71
C SER A 114 10.66 -11.98 3.60
N SER A 115 11.64 -11.89 4.49
CA SER A 115 11.92 -12.98 5.44
C SER A 115 10.74 -13.23 6.39
N LEU A 116 10.14 -12.16 6.92
CA LEU A 116 8.97 -12.26 7.79
C LEU A 116 7.75 -12.82 7.05
N ALA A 117 7.47 -12.34 5.84
CA ALA A 117 6.38 -12.83 5.02
C ALA A 117 6.52 -14.33 4.69
N ALA A 118 7.72 -14.77 4.32
CA ALA A 118 8.00 -16.17 4.05
C ALA A 118 7.79 -17.07 5.28
N ILE A 119 8.23 -16.62 6.46
CA ILE A 119 8.01 -17.36 7.71
C ILE A 119 6.52 -17.43 8.05
N TYR A 120 5.80 -16.30 7.91
CA TYR A 120 4.37 -16.25 8.20
C TYR A 120 3.55 -17.18 7.31
N GLN A 121 3.89 -17.28 6.02
CA GLN A 121 3.23 -18.22 5.09
C GLN A 121 3.42 -19.70 5.47
N GLN A 122 4.50 -20.02 6.17
CA GLN A 122 4.79 -21.39 6.65
C GLN A 122 4.21 -21.64 8.04
N TYR A 123 3.72 -20.61 8.72
CA TYR A 123 3.20 -20.71 10.07
C TYR A 123 1.83 -21.41 10.05
N THR A 124 1.74 -22.58 10.68
CA THR A 124 0.52 -23.40 10.70
C THR A 124 -0.45 -23.05 11.83
N GLY A 125 -0.17 -22.02 12.63
CA GLY A 125 -1.12 -21.51 13.62
C GLY A 125 -1.35 -22.39 14.84
N GLU A 126 -0.45 -23.34 15.15
CA GLU A 126 -0.53 -24.10 16.39
C GLU A 126 0.01 -23.25 17.56
N GLU A 127 -0.91 -22.61 18.29
CA GLU A 127 -0.71 -22.10 19.65
C GLU A 127 -0.85 -23.21 20.71
#